data_AF-A0A381NX35-F1
#
_entry.id   AF-A0A381NX35-F1
#
_cell.length_a   1.000
_cell.length_b   1.000
_cell.length_c   1.000
_cell.angle_alpha   90.00
_cell.angle_beta   90.00
_cell.angle_gamma   90.00
#
_symmetry.space_group_name_H-M   'P 1'
#
loop_
_entity.id
_entity.type
_entity.pdbx_description
1 polymer ?
#
loop_
_entity_poly.entity_id
_entity_poly.type
_entity_poly.pdbx_seq_one_letter_code
_entity_poly.pdbx_strand_id
1 'polypeptide(L)' 'MKKVGLYLIIAFTFYLIGQIIWLFMIILDVPLFGSNYLDDIIISQVFTLFAIFGLITGITLYRLNK' A
#
# COMPACT_ATOMS: atom_id res chain seq x y z
N MET A 1 -17.66 2.29 13.88
CA MET A 1 -16.74 1.18 13.52
C MET A 1 -16.62 0.93 12.01
N LYS A 2 -17.72 0.92 11.22
CA LYS A 2 -17.69 0.59 9.77
C LYS A 2 -16.67 1.39 8.93
N LYS A 3 -16.49 2.69 9.20
CA LYS A 3 -15.55 3.56 8.46
C LYS A 3 -14.08 3.18 8.70
N VAL A 4 -13.72 2.81 9.93
CA VAL A 4 -12.37 2.35 10.29
C VAL A 4 -12.05 1.05 9.57
N GLY A 5 -12.98 0.09 9.58
CA GLY A 5 -12.82 -1.17 8.85
C GLY A 5 -12.61 -0.93 7.35
N LEU A 6 -13.31 0.04 6.75
CA LEU A 6 -13.12 0.40 5.35
C LEU A 6 -11.70 0.93 5.08
N TYR A 7 -11.19 1.87 5.88
CA TYR A 7 -9.82 2.38 5.70
C TYR A 7 -8.77 1.28 5.90
N LEU A 8 -9.00 0.36 6.84
CA LEU A 8 -8.15 -0.79 7.07
C LEU A 8 -8.13 -1.72 5.84
N ILE A 9 -9.30 -2.03 5.28
CA ILE A 9 -9.41 -2.85 4.06
C ILE A 9 -8.68 -2.18 2.91
N ILE A 10 -8.87 -0.86 2.71
CA ILE A 10 -8.18 -0.11 1.66
C ILE A 10 -6.66 -0.17 1.85
N ALA A 11 -6.16 0.02 3.07
CA ALA A 11 -4.74 -0.09 3.38
C ALA A 11 -4.21 -1.49 3.01
N PHE A 12 -4.85 -2.56 3.49
CA PHE A 12 -4.43 -3.92 3.17
C PHE A 12 -4.51 -4.24 1.67
N THR A 13 -5.46 -3.68 0.94
CA THR A 13 -5.52 -3.80 -0.52
C THR A 13 -4.30 -3.18 -1.19
N PHE A 14 -3.91 -1.95 -0.80
CA PHE A 14 -2.69 -1.33 -1.34
C PHE A 14 -1.44 -2.13 -0.97
N TYR A 15 -1.35 -2.65 0.25
CA TYR A 15 -0.24 -3.52 0.66
C TYR A 15 -0.17 -4.79 -0.20
N LEU A 16 -1.31 -5.45 -0.44
CA LEU A 16 -1.38 -6.65 -1.27
C LEU A 16 -0.95 -6.34 -2.72
N ILE A 17 -1.45 -5.24 -3.30
CA ILE A 17 -1.06 -4.80 -4.64
C ILE A 17 0.44 -4.53 -4.71
N GLY A 18 0.98 -3.78 -3.74
CA GLY A 18 2.41 -3.47 -3.67
C GLY A 18 3.26 -4.73 -3.57
N GLN A 19 2.83 -5.70 -2.75
CA GLN A 19 3.52 -6.98 -2.62
C GLN A 19 3.47 -7.82 -3.90
N ILE A 20 2.35 -7.84 -4.60
CA ILE A 20 2.23 -8.56 -5.87
C ILE A 20 3.16 -7.95 -6.91
N ILE A 21 3.15 -6.62 -7.06
CA ILE A 21 4.05 -5.91 -7.99
C ILE A 21 5.51 -6.20 -7.64
N TRP A 22 5.87 -6.09 -6.36
CA TRP A 22 7.23 -6.37 -5.89
C TRP A 22 7.67 -7.80 -6.17
N LEU A 23 6.78 -8.78 -5.92
CA LEU A 23 7.05 -10.18 -6.21
C LEU A 23 7.34 -10.40 -7.69
N PHE A 24 6.56 -9.78 -8.58
CA PHE A 24 6.82 -9.84 -10.01
C PHE A 24 8.14 -9.19 -10.40
N MET A 25 8.51 -8.05 -9.79
CA MET A 25 9.82 -7.42 -10.02
C MET A 25 11.00 -8.30 -9.59
N ILE A 26 10.82 -9.15 -8.56
CA ILE A 26 11.86 -10.11 -8.13
C ILE A 26 11.95 -11.29 -9.08
N ILE A 27 10.80 -11.79 -9.56
CA ILE A 27 10.74 -12.98 -10.42
C ILE A 27 11.20 -12.65 -11.85
N LEU A 28 10.89 -11.45 -12.33
CA LEU A 28 11.26 -11.00 -13.66
C LEU A 28 12.58 -10.22 -13.57
N ASP A 29 13.63 -10.72 -14.20
CA ASP A 29 14.91 -10.02 -14.37
C ASP A 29 14.82 -8.81 -15.35
N VAL A 30 13.61 -8.34 -15.64
CA VAL A 30 13.32 -7.23 -16.54
C VAL A 30 12.31 -6.28 -15.90
N PRO A 31 12.42 -4.96 -16.13
CA PRO A 31 11.50 -3.99 -15.55
C PRO A 31 10.08 -4.18 -16.08
N LEU A 32 9.11 -4.17 -15.17
CA LEU A 32 7.68 -4.32 -15.47
C LEU A 32 7.12 -3.13 -16.24
N PHE A 33 7.58 -1.92 -15.90
CA PHE A 33 7.11 -0.66 -16.47
C PHE A 33 8.15 -0.02 -17.39
N GLY A 34 9.07 -0.84 -17.92
CA GLY A 34 10.05 -0.44 -18.94
C GLY A 34 11.32 0.22 -18.40
N SER A 35 11.36 0.62 -17.12
CA SER A 35 12.61 1.02 -16.46
C SER A 35 12.56 0.77 -14.96
N ASN A 36 13.70 0.40 -14.37
CA ASN A 36 13.81 0.17 -12.93
C ASN A 36 13.40 1.40 -12.11
N TYR A 37 13.70 2.61 -12.61
CA TYR A 37 13.29 3.86 -11.96
C TYR A 37 11.77 4.02 -11.89
N LEU A 38 11.05 3.66 -12.96
CA LEU A 38 9.59 3.73 -12.96
C LEU A 38 8.99 2.67 -12.04
N ASP A 39 9.55 1.45 -12.03
CA ASP A 39 9.11 0.38 -11.14
C ASP A 39 9.26 0.80 -9.66
N ASP A 40 10.42 1.37 -9.29
CA ASP A 40 10.71 1.87 -7.95
C ASP A 40 9.80 3.04 -7.53
N ILE A 41 9.46 3.93 -8.45
CA ILE A 41 8.51 5.01 -8.17
C ILE A 41 7.11 4.44 -7.95
N ILE A 42 6.65 3.55 -8.82
CA ILE A 42 5.30 2.99 -8.74
C ILE A 42 5.11 2.24 -7.43
N ILE A 43 6.06 1.38 -7.06
CA ILE A 43 6.00 0.62 -5.82
C ILE A 43 6.05 1.55 -4.59
N SER A 44 6.89 2.59 -4.63
CA SER A 44 6.98 3.60 -3.57
C SER A 44 5.64 4.34 -3.38
N GLN A 45 4.97 4.72 -4.47
CA GLN A 45 3.65 5.36 -4.39
C GLN A 45 2.58 4.42 -3.81
N VAL A 46 2.56 3.15 -4.22
CA VAL A 46 1.62 2.16 -3.68
C VAL A 46 1.80 1.98 -2.17
N PHE A 47 3.04 1.83 -1.70
CA PHE A 47 3.30 1.71 -0.26
C PHE A 47 3.07 3.00 0.52
N THR A 48 3.25 4.17 -0.11
CA THR A 48 2.90 5.46 0.49
C THR A 48 1.39 5.55 0.73
N LEU A 49 0.56 5.12 -0.22
CA LEU A 49 -0.90 5.07 -0.04
C LEU A 49 -1.29 4.09 1.08
N PHE A 50 -0.68 2.91 1.13
CA PHE A 50 -0.85 1.98 2.25
C PHE A 50 -0.58 2.67 3.59
N ALA A 51 0.55 3.36 3.72
CA ALA A 51 0.94 4.05 4.94
C ALA A 51 -0.05 5.17 5.33
N ILE A 52 -0.52 5.98 4.36
CA ILE A 52 -1.51 7.03 4.60
C ILE A 52 -2.82 6.44 5.14
N PHE A 53 -3.38 5.42 4.49
CA PHE A 53 -4.62 4.81 4.96
C PHE A 53 -4.44 4.07 6.30
N GLY A 54 -3.29 3.45 6.53
CA GLY A 54 -2.93 2.86 7.82
C GLY A 54 -2.89 3.90 8.94
N LEU A 55 -2.26 5.06 8.69
CA LEU A 55 -2.18 6.16 9.65
C LEU A 55 -3.56 6.75 9.96
N ILE A 56 -4.38 7.02 8.93
CA ILE A 56 -5.76 7.49 9.11
C ILE A 56 -6.56 6.50 9.96
N THR A 57 -6.41 5.20 9.69
CA THR A 57 -7.08 4.15 10.47
C THR A 57 -6.63 4.16 11.93
N GLY A 58 -5.32 4.23 12.18
CA GLY A 58 -4.74 4.27 13.53
C GLY A 58 -5.19 5.49 14.33
N ILE A 59 -5.15 6.69 13.73
CA ILE A 59 -5.64 7.92 14.38
C ILE A 59 -7.14 7.82 14.69
N THR A 60 -7.93 7.27 13.75
CA THR A 60 -9.38 7.14 13.95
C THR A 60 -9.71 6.15 15.06
N LEU A 61 -8.98 5.02 15.14
CA LEU A 61 -9.11 4.06 16.24
C LEU A 61 -8.74 4.66 17.59
N TYR A 62 -7.61 5.37 17.65
CA TYR A 62 -7.16 6.03 18.88
C TYR A 62 -8.21 7.04 19.40
N ARG A 63 -8.83 7.80 18.50
CA ARG A 63 -9.88 8.77 18.87
C ARG A 63 -11.20 8.11 19.30
N LEU A 64 -11.49 6.89 18.85
CA LEU A 64 -12.72 6.17 19.23
C LEU A 64 -12.59 5.45 20.57
N ASN A 65 -11.37 5.12 20.99
CA ASN A 65 -11.08 4.41 22.24
C ASN A 65 -10.63 5.35 23.38
N LYS A 66 -10.72 6.67 23.19
CA LYS A 66 -10.43 7.70 24.17
C LYS A 66 -11.72 8.38 24.60
#